data_AF-A0A356ATS0-F1
#
_entry.id   AF-A0A356ATS0-F1
#
_cell.length_a   1.000
_cell.length_b   1.000
_cell.length_c   1.000
_cell.angle_alpha   90.00
_cell.angle_beta   90.00
_cell.angle_gamma   90.00
#
_symmetry.space_group_name_H-M   'P 1'
#
loop_
_entity.id
_entity.type
_entity.pdbx_description
1 polymer ?
#
loop_
_entity_poly.entity_id
_entity_poly.type
_entity_poly.pdbx_seq_one_letter_code
_entity_poly.pdbx_strand_id
1 'polypeptide(L)'
;MIISKKINIIVAVAVAFALIISITFVIMGNIREANGDIKVEAEYATKIFGTDIISIEIIADEDDWQEMLNNAISEPFIMADVIVNGQRFKNVGVRPKGNSSLTQVASSNSDRYSFRLQFDEYIKDQTCFGLDGFVVNNMLGDNTYMKEYVSYDLMHEVGVDAPYFGYADIKVNGESWGLYLAVELYNESYEQRVFQESSGMLYNVKSMDMGKDQPGQPGENIPTMPGGHQPFSPPGGNSAPGFNQPPSTNGNKMPTPKDGKGGPGSSGGSLEYIDDNSESYSAIFSNVV
;
A
#
# COMPACT_ATOMS: atom_id res chain seq x y z
N MET A 1 6.75 23.05 -63.37
CA MET A 1 7.73 21.94 -63.26
C MET A 1 9.04 22.51 -62.73
N ILE A 2 9.49 22.09 -61.54
CA ILE A 2 10.79 22.50 -61.01
C ILE A 2 11.85 21.69 -61.76
N ILE A 3 12.50 22.30 -62.76
CA ILE A 3 13.54 21.67 -63.58
C ILE A 3 14.89 21.97 -62.92
N SER A 4 15.22 21.25 -61.85
CA SER A 4 16.54 21.30 -61.22
C SER A 4 17.26 19.99 -61.44
N LYS A 5 18.42 20.00 -62.11
CA LYS A 5 19.28 18.82 -62.31
C LYS A 5 19.73 18.18 -60.99
N LYS A 6 19.65 18.91 -59.87
CA LYS A 6 20.03 18.44 -58.54
C LYS A 6 18.88 17.80 -57.76
N ILE A 7 17.63 17.88 -58.25
CA ILE A 7 16.46 17.38 -57.51
C ILE A 7 16.52 15.86 -57.32
N ASN A 8 16.96 15.12 -58.34
CA ASN A 8 17.13 13.67 -58.26
C ASN A 8 18.21 13.28 -57.24
N ILE A 9 19.27 14.08 -57.10
CA ILE A 9 20.33 13.86 -56.12
C ILE A 9 19.79 14.11 -54.71
N ILE A 10 19.04 15.19 -54.50
CA ILE A 10 18.43 15.51 -53.20
C ILE A 10 17.44 14.41 -52.78
N VAL A 11 16.61 13.94 -53.71
CA VAL A 11 15.68 12.83 -53.46
C VAL A 11 16.44 11.54 -53.11
N ALA A 12 17.51 11.21 -53.85
CA ALA A 12 18.31 10.03 -53.55
C ALA A 12 18.96 10.10 -52.15
N VAL A 13 19.46 11.27 -51.75
CA VAL A 13 20.02 11.48 -50.40
C VAL A 13 18.94 11.37 -49.32
N ALA A 14 17.77 11.96 -49.53
CA ALA A 14 16.65 11.89 -48.58
C ALA A 14 16.15 10.44 -48.40
N VAL A 15 16.06 9.66 -49.49
CA VAL A 15 15.69 8.25 -49.44
C VAL A 15 16.76 7.42 -48.72
N ALA A 16 18.04 7.66 -48.99
CA ALA A 16 19.13 6.98 -48.29
C ALA A 16 19.13 7.30 -46.79
N PHE A 17 18.87 8.55 -46.42
CA PHE A 17 18.77 8.96 -45.02
C PHE A 17 17.57 8.32 -44.31
N ALA A 18 16.39 8.28 -44.97
CA ALA A 18 15.22 7.61 -44.44
C ALA A 18 15.48 6.09 -44.23
N LEU A 19 16.14 5.44 -45.19
CA LEU A 19 16.51 4.02 -45.08
C LEU A 19 17.48 3.78 -43.91
N ILE A 20 18.47 4.64 -43.71
CA ILE A 20 19.40 4.52 -42.58
C ILE A 20 18.66 4.66 -41.26
N ILE A 21 17.74 5.62 -41.14
CA ILE A 21 16.91 5.79 -39.94
C ILE A 21 16.05 4.55 -39.69
N SER A 22 15.38 4.02 -40.71
CA SER A 22 14.56 2.81 -40.58
C SER A 22 15.39 1.59 -40.16
N ILE A 23 16.57 1.38 -40.77
CA ILE A 23 17.48 0.30 -40.39
C ILE A 23 17.95 0.49 -38.93
N THR A 24 18.23 1.72 -38.51
CA THR A 24 18.63 2.02 -37.13
C THR A 24 17.51 1.67 -36.15
N PHE A 25 16.25 1.99 -36.45
CA PHE A 25 15.12 1.61 -35.60
C PHE A 25 14.91 0.10 -35.54
N VAL A 26 15.09 -0.63 -36.64
CA VAL A 26 15.01 -2.10 -36.65
C VAL A 26 16.13 -2.72 -35.82
N ILE A 27 17.37 -2.24 -35.96
CA ILE A 27 18.50 -2.70 -35.15
C ILE A 27 18.24 -2.41 -33.67
N MET A 28 17.75 -1.21 -33.34
CA MET A 28 17.41 -0.84 -31.96
C MET A 28 16.29 -1.74 -31.40
N GLY A 29 15.24 -2.01 -32.19
CA GLY A 29 14.15 -2.92 -31.81
C GLY A 29 14.65 -4.34 -31.53
N ASN A 30 15.47 -4.90 -32.41
CA ASN A 30 16.07 -6.22 -32.23
C ASN A 30 17.02 -6.27 -31.01
N ILE A 31 17.77 -5.19 -30.74
CA ILE A 31 18.63 -5.11 -29.54
C ILE A 31 17.77 -5.10 -28.27
N ARG A 32 16.61 -4.43 -28.27
CA ARG A 32 15.68 -4.44 -27.13
C ARG A 32 15.03 -5.81 -26.93
N GLU A 33 14.64 -6.48 -28.01
CA GLU A 33 14.06 -7.83 -27.96
C GLU A 33 15.09 -8.87 -27.48
N ALA A 34 16.34 -8.79 -27.96
CA ALA A 34 17.39 -9.76 -27.64
C ALA A 34 17.98 -9.60 -26.23
N ASN A 35 18.04 -8.37 -25.70
CA ASN A 35 18.62 -8.11 -24.38
C ASN A 35 17.55 -8.08 -23.27
N GLY A 36 16.28 -8.18 -23.61
CA GLY A 36 15.18 -7.74 -22.76
C GLY A 36 15.22 -6.21 -22.58
N ASP A 37 14.10 -5.61 -22.19
CA ASP A 37 14.17 -4.24 -21.70
C ASP A 37 15.12 -4.22 -20.49
N ILE A 38 16.15 -3.37 -20.56
CA ILE A 38 16.98 -3.07 -19.40
C ILE A 38 16.00 -2.59 -18.34
N LYS A 39 15.78 -3.40 -17.29
CA LYS A 39 15.05 -2.98 -16.11
C LYS A 39 15.88 -1.87 -15.47
N VAL A 40 15.65 -0.64 -15.91
CA VAL A 40 16.14 0.54 -15.21
C VAL A 40 15.34 0.55 -13.93
N GLU A 41 15.98 0.08 -12.87
CA GLU A 41 15.40 0.08 -11.54
C GLU A 41 14.95 1.51 -11.21
N ALA A 42 13.69 1.66 -10.77
CA ALA A 42 13.13 2.96 -10.49
C ALA A 42 13.98 3.68 -9.43
N GLU A 43 14.25 4.98 -9.62
CA GLU A 43 15.19 5.72 -8.76
C GLU A 43 14.78 5.68 -7.27
N TYR A 44 13.48 5.69 -6.99
CA TYR A 44 12.95 5.56 -5.63
C TYR A 44 13.27 4.22 -4.96
N ALA A 45 13.51 3.14 -5.72
CA ALA A 45 13.88 1.84 -5.17
C ALA A 45 15.13 1.97 -4.31
N THR A 46 16.18 2.59 -4.85
CA THR A 46 17.43 2.81 -4.13
C THR A 46 17.36 4.02 -3.21
N LYS A 47 16.76 5.14 -3.66
CA LYS A 47 16.79 6.40 -2.90
C LYS A 47 15.86 6.44 -1.69
N ILE A 48 14.77 5.66 -1.71
CA ILE A 48 13.86 5.53 -0.58
C ILE A 48 14.10 4.18 0.08
N PHE A 49 13.84 3.08 -0.62
CA PHE A 49 13.78 1.75 -0.01
C PHE A 49 15.13 1.02 0.07
N GLY A 50 16.21 1.60 -0.46
CA GLY A 50 17.57 1.06 -0.39
C GLY A 50 18.35 1.47 0.86
N THR A 51 17.75 2.24 1.77
CA THR A 51 18.38 2.69 3.02
C THR A 51 18.03 1.77 4.18
N ASP A 52 18.91 1.65 5.18
CA ASP A 52 18.64 0.87 6.40
C ASP A 52 17.38 1.34 7.14
N ILE A 53 17.24 2.67 7.31
CA ILE A 53 16.05 3.32 7.87
C ILE A 53 15.75 4.56 7.03
N ILE A 54 14.52 4.66 6.57
CA ILE A 54 14.02 5.78 5.78
C ILE A 54 13.78 6.97 6.72
N SER A 55 14.42 8.10 6.47
CA SER A 55 14.19 9.33 7.23
C SER A 55 13.06 10.12 6.58
N ILE A 56 11.99 10.39 7.34
CA ILE A 56 10.85 11.19 6.89
C ILE A 56 10.63 12.34 7.87
N GLU A 57 10.61 13.58 7.36
CA GLU A 57 10.19 14.74 8.14
C GLU A 57 9.01 15.42 7.44
N ILE A 58 7.90 15.53 8.14
CA ILE A 58 6.69 16.22 7.69
C ILE A 58 6.70 17.61 8.33
N ILE A 59 6.61 18.64 7.50
CA ILE A 59 6.55 20.04 7.91
C ILE A 59 5.19 20.56 7.49
N ALA A 60 4.28 20.64 8.46
CA ALA A 60 2.89 21.00 8.27
C ALA A 60 2.53 22.21 9.15
N ASP A 61 1.51 22.96 8.75
CA ASP A 61 0.86 23.90 9.64
C ASP A 61 0.31 23.16 10.86
N GLU A 62 0.54 23.69 12.07
CA GLU A 62 0.18 23.00 13.32
C GLU A 62 -1.34 22.86 13.49
N ASP A 63 -2.11 23.85 13.05
CA ASP A 63 -3.56 23.83 13.13
C ASP A 63 -4.13 22.81 12.14
N ASP A 64 -3.64 22.81 10.89
CA ASP A 64 -4.03 21.84 9.87
C ASP A 64 -3.68 20.40 10.29
N TRP A 65 -2.48 20.19 10.85
CA TRP A 65 -2.06 18.89 11.37
C TRP A 65 -3.00 18.40 12.47
N GLN A 66 -3.31 19.26 13.44
CA GLN A 66 -4.18 18.89 14.55
C GLN A 66 -5.64 18.67 14.09
N GLU A 67 -6.14 19.48 13.17
CA GLU A 67 -7.48 19.32 12.59
C GLU A 67 -7.59 18.00 11.81
N MET A 68 -6.56 17.64 11.04
CA MET A 68 -6.46 16.37 10.34
C MET A 68 -6.56 15.18 11.30
N LEU A 69 -5.85 15.23 12.44
CA LEU A 69 -5.88 14.18 13.46
C LEU A 69 -7.25 14.09 14.16
N ASN A 70 -7.86 15.23 14.46
CA ASN A 70 -9.19 15.30 15.09
C ASN A 70 -10.29 14.73 14.18
N ASN A 71 -10.11 14.85 12.87
CA ASN A 71 -11.04 14.37 11.84
C ASN A 71 -10.52 13.15 11.10
N ALA A 72 -9.61 12.35 11.70
CA ALA A 72 -8.87 11.32 10.98
C ALA A 72 -9.76 10.28 10.28
N ILE A 73 -10.96 9.99 10.80
CA ILE A 73 -11.93 9.05 10.21
C ILE A 73 -12.36 9.47 8.79
N SER A 74 -12.42 10.77 8.48
CA SER A 74 -12.76 11.23 7.12
C SER A 74 -11.55 11.23 6.18
N GLU A 75 -10.38 10.81 6.66
CA GLU A 75 -9.12 10.76 5.91
C GLU A 75 -8.82 12.07 5.15
N PRO A 76 -8.91 13.27 5.79
CA PRO A 76 -8.73 14.53 5.09
C PRO A 76 -7.27 14.71 4.66
N PHE A 77 -7.05 15.19 3.43
CA PHE A 77 -5.74 15.64 2.99
C PHE A 77 -5.43 17.04 3.53
N ILE A 78 -4.20 17.20 4.00
CA ILE A 78 -3.57 18.49 4.25
C ILE A 78 -2.35 18.65 3.35
N MET A 79 -1.98 19.90 3.11
CA MET A 79 -0.77 20.26 2.37
C MET A 79 0.41 20.40 3.33
N ALA A 80 1.50 19.68 3.06
CA ALA A 80 2.72 19.77 3.86
C ALA A 80 3.97 19.73 2.98
N ASP A 81 5.08 20.26 3.47
CA ASP A 81 6.40 19.94 2.93
C ASP A 81 6.87 18.60 3.53
N VAL A 82 7.43 17.71 2.72
CA VAL A 82 7.96 16.43 3.20
C VAL A 82 9.43 16.32 2.79
N ILE A 83 10.29 15.98 3.75
CA ILE A 83 11.68 15.66 3.50
C ILE A 83 11.84 14.14 3.58
N VAL A 84 12.25 13.52 2.46
CA VAL A 84 12.54 12.09 2.38
C VAL A 84 14.04 11.91 2.17
N ASN A 85 14.72 11.24 3.10
CA ASN A 85 16.17 11.01 3.06
C ASN A 85 16.99 12.28 2.74
N GLY A 86 16.59 13.41 3.33
CA GLY A 86 17.24 14.71 3.18
C GLY A 86 16.81 15.54 1.96
N GLN A 87 16.03 14.99 1.03
CA GLN A 87 15.47 15.73 -0.11
C GLN A 87 14.09 16.28 0.25
N ARG A 88 13.91 17.59 0.10
CA ARG A 88 12.62 18.27 0.32
C ARG A 88 11.74 18.19 -0.92
N PHE A 89 10.46 17.88 -0.69
CA PHE A 89 9.34 17.91 -1.62
C PHE A 89 8.29 18.85 -1.06
N LYS A 90 7.71 19.70 -1.91
CA LYS A 90 6.81 20.77 -1.47
C LYS A 90 5.37 20.44 -1.80
N ASN A 91 4.46 20.90 -0.94
CA ASN A 91 3.02 20.78 -1.14
C ASN A 91 2.59 19.33 -1.42
N VAL A 92 3.09 18.40 -0.63
CA VAL A 92 2.72 16.98 -0.64
C VAL A 92 1.39 16.82 0.09
N GLY A 93 0.51 15.98 -0.45
CA GLY A 93 -0.71 15.56 0.22
C GLY A 93 -0.39 14.57 1.34
N VAL A 94 -0.75 14.93 2.58
CA VAL A 94 -0.64 14.05 3.74
C VAL A 94 -2.02 13.80 4.30
N ARG A 95 -2.36 12.54 4.56
CA ARG A 95 -3.63 12.18 5.22
C ARG A 95 -3.51 10.94 6.09
N PRO A 96 -4.35 10.79 7.13
CA PRO A 96 -4.52 9.53 7.81
C PRO A 96 -5.07 8.48 6.84
N LYS A 97 -4.73 7.22 7.08
CA LYS A 97 -5.23 6.10 6.27
C LYS A 97 -5.44 4.85 7.10
N GLY A 98 -6.37 4.02 6.66
CA GLY A 98 -6.63 2.70 7.21
C GLY A 98 -8.11 2.37 7.22
N ASN A 99 -8.42 1.21 7.77
CA ASN A 99 -9.79 0.81 8.04
C ASN A 99 -9.92 0.55 9.56
N SER A 100 -9.83 -0.71 9.99
CA SER A 100 -9.87 -1.07 11.41
C SER A 100 -8.79 -0.38 12.24
N SER A 101 -7.58 -0.18 11.72
CA SER A 101 -6.49 0.51 12.43
C SER A 101 -6.79 1.98 12.65
N LEU A 102 -7.41 2.65 11.67
CA LEU A 102 -7.80 4.05 11.74
C LEU A 102 -8.86 4.26 12.82
N THR A 103 -9.93 3.45 12.80
CA THR A 103 -10.99 3.51 13.81
C THR A 103 -10.49 3.16 15.22
N GLN A 104 -9.58 2.20 15.34
CA GLN A 104 -9.00 1.85 16.64
C GLN A 104 -8.17 2.99 17.24
N VAL A 105 -7.34 3.67 16.44
CA VAL A 105 -6.57 4.82 16.93
C VAL A 105 -7.52 5.96 17.31
N ALA A 106 -8.49 6.29 16.45
CA ALA A 106 -9.45 7.37 16.69
C ALA A 106 -10.37 7.15 17.90
N SER A 107 -10.60 5.89 18.30
CA SER A 107 -11.38 5.54 19.50
C SER A 107 -10.50 5.36 20.75
N SER A 108 -9.21 5.63 20.65
CA SER A 108 -8.23 5.52 21.74
C SER A 108 -7.69 6.89 22.14
N ASN A 109 -6.79 6.92 23.14
CA ASN A 109 -6.04 8.12 23.51
C ASN A 109 -4.70 8.23 22.75
N SER A 110 -4.58 7.57 21.59
CA SER A 110 -3.39 7.58 20.76
C SER A 110 -3.62 8.43 19.50
N ASP A 111 -2.57 9.11 19.07
CA ASP A 111 -2.44 9.87 17.83
C ASP A 111 -1.65 9.11 16.76
N ARG A 112 -1.30 7.84 17.01
CA ARG A 112 -0.40 7.04 16.18
C ARG A 112 -1.10 6.49 14.94
N TYR A 113 -1.63 7.36 14.08
CA TYR A 113 -2.24 6.98 12.82
C TYR A 113 -1.19 6.53 11.80
N SER A 114 -1.61 5.72 10.83
CA SER A 114 -0.86 5.51 9.59
C SER A 114 -1.13 6.67 8.65
N PHE A 115 -0.16 7.06 7.83
CA PHE A 115 -0.32 8.16 6.88
C PHE A 115 -0.08 7.72 5.44
N ARG A 116 -0.77 8.36 4.51
CA ARG A 116 -0.46 8.34 3.07
C ARG A 116 0.22 9.65 2.71
N LEU A 117 1.32 9.55 1.96
CA LEU A 117 2.04 10.67 1.37
C LEU A 117 1.84 10.58 -0.15
N GLN A 118 1.18 11.58 -0.74
CA GLN A 118 0.84 11.65 -2.16
C GLN A 118 1.48 12.91 -2.76
N PHE A 119 2.47 12.74 -3.64
CA PHE A 119 3.32 13.84 -4.09
C PHE A 119 2.65 14.70 -5.16
N ASP A 120 1.74 14.12 -5.95
CA ASP A 120 1.01 14.78 -7.02
C ASP A 120 -0.37 15.33 -6.62
N GLU A 121 -0.75 15.22 -5.33
CA GLU A 121 -2.06 15.66 -4.81
C GLU A 121 -2.33 17.16 -5.10
N TYR A 122 -1.33 18.01 -4.87
CA TYR A 122 -1.45 19.47 -5.07
C TYR A 122 -0.55 20.04 -6.17
N ILE A 123 0.48 19.30 -6.57
CA ILE A 123 1.36 19.67 -7.69
C ILE A 123 1.34 18.54 -8.68
N LYS A 124 0.56 18.71 -9.74
CA LYS A 124 0.40 17.71 -10.81
C LYS A 124 1.75 17.17 -11.29
N ASP A 125 1.83 15.85 -11.45
CA ASP A 125 2.99 15.10 -11.96
C ASP A 125 4.25 15.21 -11.07
N GLN A 126 4.15 15.72 -9.83
CA GLN A 126 5.26 15.68 -8.88
C GLN A 126 5.43 14.27 -8.31
N THR A 127 6.68 13.80 -8.29
CA THR A 127 7.04 12.49 -7.74
C THR A 127 8.18 12.60 -6.73
N CYS A 128 8.27 11.61 -5.84
CA CYS A 128 9.42 11.37 -4.98
C CYS A 128 10.39 10.40 -5.66
N PHE A 129 11.35 10.92 -6.41
CA PHE A 129 12.30 10.09 -7.18
C PHE A 129 11.60 9.10 -8.15
N GLY A 130 10.49 9.54 -8.77
CA GLY A 130 9.66 8.69 -9.63
C GLY A 130 8.56 7.89 -8.93
N LEU A 131 8.40 8.02 -7.61
CA LEU A 131 7.29 7.43 -6.85
C LEU A 131 6.16 8.44 -6.65
N ASP A 132 4.92 8.08 -7.00
CA ASP A 132 3.77 9.00 -6.89
C ASP A 132 3.32 9.16 -5.44
N GLY A 133 3.47 8.10 -4.66
CA GLY A 133 3.12 8.09 -3.25
C GLY A 133 3.48 6.80 -2.55
N PHE A 134 3.54 6.87 -1.22
CA PHE A 134 3.73 5.72 -0.36
C PHE A 134 2.98 5.92 0.95
N VAL A 135 2.84 4.84 1.72
CA VAL A 135 2.22 4.88 3.03
C VAL A 135 3.24 4.58 4.11
N VAL A 136 2.99 5.11 5.30
CA VAL A 136 3.72 4.76 6.53
C VAL A 136 2.75 4.13 7.51
N ASN A 137 2.91 2.82 7.73
CA ASN A 137 2.04 2.01 8.57
C ASN A 137 2.48 2.07 10.03
N ASN A 138 1.51 2.32 10.92
CA ASN A 138 1.73 2.45 12.36
C ASN A 138 2.05 1.14 13.08
N MET A 139 1.94 0.00 12.38
CA MET A 139 2.11 -1.36 12.89
C MET A 139 1.14 -1.71 14.04
N LEU A 140 -0.03 -1.08 14.09
CA LEU A 140 -1.02 -1.33 15.13
C LEU A 140 -1.45 -2.81 15.14
N GLY A 141 -1.39 -3.44 16.31
CA GLY A 141 -1.71 -4.86 16.47
C GLY A 141 -0.55 -5.81 16.19
N ASP A 142 0.65 -5.29 15.87
CA ASP A 142 1.86 -6.07 15.76
C ASP A 142 2.96 -5.59 16.73
N ASN A 143 2.98 -6.19 17.92
CA ASN A 143 4.02 -5.92 18.94
C ASN A 143 5.43 -6.31 18.49
N THR A 144 5.58 -7.09 17.41
CA THR A 144 6.90 -7.48 16.89
C THR A 144 7.43 -6.48 15.88
N TYR A 145 6.56 -5.67 15.26
CA TYR A 145 6.88 -4.81 14.11
C TYR A 145 7.42 -5.57 12.89
N MET A 146 7.35 -6.91 12.87
CA MET A 146 7.97 -7.75 11.85
C MET A 146 6.97 -8.43 10.92
N LYS A 147 5.68 -8.56 11.27
CA LYS A 147 4.76 -9.42 10.52
C LYS A 147 4.59 -8.96 9.08
N GLU A 148 4.38 -7.66 8.88
CA GLU A 148 4.23 -7.08 7.54
C GLU A 148 5.57 -7.14 6.77
N TYR A 149 6.68 -6.76 7.42
CA TYR A 149 8.02 -6.84 6.85
C TYR A 149 8.35 -8.25 6.32
N VAL A 150 8.25 -9.27 7.18
CA VAL A 150 8.55 -10.67 6.83
C VAL A 150 7.59 -11.20 5.77
N SER A 151 6.35 -10.72 5.74
CA SER A 151 5.39 -11.14 4.71
C SER A 151 5.81 -10.65 3.33
N TYR A 152 6.18 -9.38 3.19
CA TYR A 152 6.68 -8.84 1.92
C TYR A 152 8.03 -9.43 1.53
N ASP A 153 8.93 -9.60 2.49
CA ASP A 153 10.24 -10.24 2.27
C ASP A 153 10.08 -11.67 1.72
N LEU A 154 9.17 -12.45 2.31
CA LEU A 154 8.85 -13.79 1.83
C LEU A 154 8.23 -13.77 0.42
N MET A 155 7.37 -12.79 0.12
CA MET A 155 6.79 -12.63 -1.23
C MET A 155 7.88 -12.37 -2.27
N HIS A 156 8.82 -11.46 -1.98
CA HIS A 156 9.97 -11.21 -2.86
C HIS A 156 10.84 -12.45 -3.04
N GLU A 157 11.14 -13.18 -1.95
CA GLU A 157 11.96 -14.40 -1.98
C GLU A 157 11.34 -15.49 -2.87
N VAL A 158 10.01 -15.63 -2.88
CA VAL A 158 9.32 -16.61 -3.74
C VAL A 158 8.98 -16.06 -5.13
N GLY A 159 9.47 -14.87 -5.48
CA GLY A 159 9.35 -14.28 -6.82
C GLY A 159 7.99 -13.63 -7.11
N VAL A 160 7.23 -13.26 -6.08
CA VAL A 160 6.00 -12.47 -6.24
C VAL A 160 6.37 -11.00 -6.40
N ASP A 161 5.78 -10.35 -7.40
CA ASP A 161 5.83 -8.90 -7.52
C ASP A 161 5.07 -8.26 -6.35
N ALA A 162 5.83 -7.81 -5.35
CA ALA A 162 5.34 -7.16 -4.14
C ALA A 162 5.91 -5.73 -4.05
N PRO A 163 5.23 -4.82 -3.32
CA PRO A 163 5.68 -3.46 -3.12
C PRO A 163 7.02 -3.44 -2.39
N TYR A 164 7.82 -2.42 -2.66
CA TYR A 164 8.97 -2.11 -1.83
C TYR A 164 8.53 -1.60 -0.48
N PHE A 165 9.33 -1.92 0.53
CA PHE A 165 9.03 -1.63 1.92
C PHE A 165 10.32 -1.39 2.70
N GLY A 166 10.21 -0.69 3.83
CA GLY A 166 11.34 -0.43 4.71
C GLY A 166 10.89 0.27 5.98
N TYR A 167 11.66 0.15 7.05
CA TYR A 167 11.36 0.90 8.27
C TYR A 167 11.62 2.39 8.07
N ALA A 168 10.77 3.23 8.63
CA ALA A 168 10.87 4.68 8.53
C ALA A 168 10.85 5.32 9.92
N ASP A 169 11.78 6.24 10.18
CA ASP A 169 11.74 7.14 11.33
C ASP A 169 11.09 8.46 10.92
N ILE A 170 9.99 8.79 11.58
CA ILE A 170 9.16 9.96 11.25
C ILE A 170 9.42 11.08 12.24
N LYS A 171 9.56 12.30 11.72
CA LYS A 171 9.45 13.55 12.46
C LYS A 171 8.30 14.40 11.93
N VAL A 172 7.67 15.16 12.82
CA VAL A 172 6.68 16.17 12.48
C VAL A 172 7.12 17.49 13.09
N ASN A 173 7.29 18.53 12.26
CA ASN A 173 7.73 19.86 12.70
C ASN A 173 9.01 19.84 13.59
N GLY A 174 9.94 18.94 13.26
CA GLY A 174 11.20 18.76 13.97
C GLY A 174 11.13 17.87 15.22
N GLU A 175 9.93 17.49 15.67
CA GLU A 175 9.73 16.58 16.81
C GLU A 175 9.65 15.12 16.36
N SER A 176 10.17 14.22 17.19
CA SER A 176 10.13 12.78 16.91
C SER A 176 8.69 12.26 17.00
N TRP A 177 8.22 11.66 15.92
CA TRP A 177 6.90 11.03 15.83
C TRP A 177 6.97 9.50 16.03
N GLY A 178 8.00 8.87 15.46
CA GLY A 178 8.39 7.49 15.79
C GLY A 178 8.61 6.57 14.59
N LEU A 179 8.85 5.29 14.89
CA LEU A 179 9.19 4.24 13.91
C LEU A 179 7.94 3.66 13.26
N TYR A 180 7.91 3.58 11.94
CA TYR A 180 6.82 3.09 11.11
C TYR A 180 7.36 2.11 10.05
N LEU A 181 6.46 1.43 9.32
CA LEU A 181 6.84 0.70 8.11
C LEU A 181 6.37 1.48 6.88
N ALA A 182 7.30 1.99 6.07
CA ALA A 182 6.98 2.58 4.78
C ALA A 182 6.73 1.48 3.76
N VAL A 183 5.69 1.63 2.93
CA VAL A 183 5.30 0.69 1.89
C VAL A 183 4.92 1.46 0.64
N GLU A 184 5.50 1.09 -0.50
CA GLU A 184 5.15 1.57 -1.82
C GLU A 184 3.66 1.33 -2.13
N LEU A 185 2.99 2.31 -2.74
CA LEU A 185 1.60 2.17 -3.14
C LEU A 185 1.47 1.48 -4.49
N TYR A 186 0.44 0.65 -4.63
CA TYR A 186 -0.01 0.13 -5.91
C TYR A 186 -0.70 1.24 -6.73
N ASN A 187 0.09 2.04 -7.43
CA ASN A 187 -0.33 3.12 -8.34
C ASN A 187 0.48 3.05 -9.65
N GLU A 188 0.40 4.08 -10.50
CA GLU A 188 1.10 4.17 -11.78
C GLU A 188 2.61 3.89 -11.67
N SER A 189 3.30 4.44 -10.67
CA SER A 189 4.74 4.19 -10.42
C SER A 189 5.08 2.74 -10.05
N TYR A 190 4.16 2.01 -9.42
CA TYR A 190 4.29 0.57 -9.19
C TYR A 190 4.08 -0.21 -10.49
N GLU A 191 3.02 0.10 -11.23
CA GLU A 191 2.73 -0.56 -12.51
C GLU A 191 3.86 -0.36 -13.52
N GLN A 192 4.39 0.87 -13.60
CA GLN A 192 5.51 1.19 -14.46
C GLN A 192 6.79 0.42 -14.08
N ARG A 193 7.02 0.18 -12.78
CA ARG A 193 8.19 -0.59 -12.31
C ARG A 193 8.02 -2.08 -12.57
N VAL A 194 6.85 -2.63 -12.30
CA VAL A 194 6.58 -4.07 -12.34
C VAL A 194 6.22 -4.56 -13.74
N PHE A 195 5.28 -3.87 -14.39
CA PHE A 195 4.70 -4.25 -15.68
C PHE A 195 5.26 -3.47 -16.87
N GLN A 196 6.06 -2.41 -16.63
CA GLN A 196 6.60 -1.51 -17.66
C GLN A 196 5.53 -0.74 -18.45
N GLU A 197 4.32 -0.67 -17.91
CA GLU A 197 3.12 -0.10 -18.50
C GLU A 197 2.25 0.41 -17.35
N SER A 198 1.62 1.57 -17.50
CA SER A 198 0.70 2.17 -16.51
C SER A 198 -0.74 2.30 -17.01
N SER A 199 -1.07 1.62 -18.11
CA SER A 199 -2.43 1.58 -18.68
C SER A 199 -3.26 0.39 -18.18
N GLY A 200 -2.76 -0.30 -17.15
CA GLY A 200 -3.38 -1.45 -16.52
C GLY A 200 -4.60 -1.10 -15.67
N MET A 201 -5.18 -2.13 -15.04
CA MET A 201 -6.24 -1.98 -14.05
C MET A 201 -5.81 -2.71 -12.78
N LEU A 202 -5.72 -1.98 -11.67
CA LEU A 202 -5.49 -2.55 -10.35
C LEU A 202 -6.81 -2.75 -9.62
N TYR A 203 -6.99 -3.94 -9.05
CA TYR A 203 -8.17 -4.30 -8.29
C TYR A 203 -7.78 -4.54 -6.85
N ASN A 204 -8.50 -3.95 -5.90
CA ASN A 204 -8.34 -4.26 -4.48
C ASN A 204 -9.59 -4.90 -3.91
N VAL A 205 -9.42 -5.76 -2.91
CA VAL A 205 -10.56 -6.27 -2.15
C VAL A 205 -10.82 -5.28 -1.03
N LYS A 206 -11.93 -4.55 -1.12
CA LYS A 206 -12.47 -3.83 0.04
C LYS A 206 -13.41 -4.77 0.78
N SER A 207 -13.11 -5.04 2.05
CA SER A 207 -14.12 -5.61 2.95
C SER A 207 -15.32 -4.67 2.90
N MET A 208 -16.48 -5.17 2.45
CA MET A 208 -17.69 -4.36 2.34
C MET A 208 -17.88 -3.52 3.61
N ASP A 209 -18.08 -2.23 3.41
CA ASP A 209 -18.41 -1.25 4.44
C ASP A 209 -19.69 -1.75 5.15
N MET A 210 -19.53 -2.53 6.22
CA MET A 210 -20.62 -3.05 7.07
C MET A 210 -21.21 -1.88 7.87
N GLY A 211 -21.80 -0.91 7.19
CA GLY A 211 -22.26 0.32 7.83
C GLY A 211 -23.01 1.31 6.94
N LYS A 212 -23.02 1.18 5.61
CA LYS A 212 -23.89 2.01 4.77
C LYS A 212 -25.22 1.29 4.53
N ASP A 213 -26.23 1.78 5.22
CA ASP A 213 -27.65 1.46 5.10
C ASP A 213 -28.05 0.97 3.70
N GLN A 214 -28.45 -0.30 3.60
CA GLN A 214 -29.25 -0.73 2.46
C GLN A 214 -30.65 -0.12 2.61
N PRO A 215 -31.11 0.72 1.66
CA PRO A 215 -32.47 1.22 1.69
C PRO A 215 -33.41 0.07 1.31
N GLY A 216 -34.11 -0.50 2.30
CA GLY A 216 -35.20 -1.44 2.01
C GLY A 216 -35.45 -2.59 3.00
N GLN A 217 -34.75 -2.71 4.12
CA GLN A 217 -35.13 -3.67 5.16
C GLN A 217 -35.76 -2.94 6.36
N PRO A 218 -37.01 -3.26 6.76
CA PRO A 218 -37.59 -2.75 7.99
C PRO A 218 -36.70 -3.18 9.15
N GLY A 219 -36.25 -2.22 9.96
CA GLY A 219 -35.38 -2.47 11.11
C GLY A 219 -36.01 -3.49 12.05
N GLU A 220 -35.46 -4.71 12.08
CA GLU A 220 -35.72 -5.65 13.15
C GLU A 220 -34.98 -5.14 14.39
N ASN A 221 -35.77 -4.62 15.34
CA ASN A 221 -35.34 -4.25 16.67
C ASN A 221 -34.45 -5.34 17.27
N ILE A 222 -33.17 -5.03 17.49
CA ILE A 222 -32.31 -5.84 18.36
C ILE A 222 -32.93 -5.79 19.76
N PRO A 223 -33.37 -6.92 20.36
CA PRO A 223 -33.88 -6.91 21.72
C PRO A 223 -32.75 -6.55 22.68
N THR A 224 -32.95 -5.48 23.45
CA THR A 224 -32.13 -5.12 24.61
C THR A 224 -32.11 -6.29 25.59
N MET A 225 -30.93 -6.90 25.81
CA MET A 225 -30.77 -7.85 26.93
C MET A 225 -30.64 -7.06 28.25
N PRO A 226 -31.51 -7.31 29.25
CA PRO A 226 -31.40 -6.68 30.55
C PRO A 226 -30.50 -7.51 31.48
N GLY A 227 -29.44 -6.90 32.01
CA GLY A 227 -28.66 -7.49 33.11
C GLY A 227 -27.21 -7.01 33.17
N GLY A 228 -26.98 -5.84 33.76
CA GLY A 228 -25.63 -5.37 34.07
C GLY A 228 -25.02 -6.12 35.25
N HIS A 229 -23.74 -6.50 35.14
CA HIS A 229 -22.85 -6.75 36.28
C HIS A 229 -21.44 -6.27 35.91
N GLN A 230 -20.90 -5.38 36.75
CA GLN A 230 -19.60 -4.72 36.63
C GLN A 230 -18.40 -5.68 36.75
N PRO A 231 -17.21 -5.27 36.27
CA PRO A 231 -16.00 -6.10 36.25
C PRO A 231 -15.31 -6.15 37.62
N PHE A 232 -14.94 -7.36 38.06
CA PHE A 232 -14.15 -7.60 39.28
C PHE A 232 -12.64 -7.55 38.96
N SER A 233 -11.92 -6.64 39.63
CA SER A 233 -10.45 -6.62 39.70
C SER A 233 -9.95 -7.47 40.87
N PRO A 234 -8.86 -8.25 40.76
CA PRO A 234 -8.21 -8.86 41.92
C PRO A 234 -6.98 -8.04 42.39
N PRO A 235 -6.84 -7.71 43.69
CA PRO A 235 -5.63 -7.14 44.27
C PRO A 235 -4.62 -8.23 44.69
N GLY A 236 -3.32 -7.92 44.58
CA GLY A 236 -2.21 -8.86 44.77
C GLY A 236 -1.78 -9.18 46.20
N GLY A 237 -0.81 -10.10 46.33
CA GLY A 237 -0.01 -10.31 47.57
C GLY A 237 0.49 -11.75 47.83
N ASN A 238 1.71 -12.05 47.35
CA ASN A 238 2.74 -13.04 47.77
C ASN A 238 2.41 -14.26 48.66
N SER A 239 2.82 -15.46 48.22
CA SER A 239 3.94 -16.27 48.79
C SER A 239 4.18 -17.60 48.02
N ALA A 240 5.45 -17.90 47.71
CA ALA A 240 5.98 -19.17 47.17
C ALA A 240 6.38 -20.13 48.34
N PRO A 241 6.93 -21.39 48.20
CA PRO A 241 7.54 -22.04 47.02
C PRO A 241 7.36 -23.59 46.84
N GLY A 242 7.69 -24.09 45.63
CA GLY A 242 8.51 -25.33 45.48
C GLY A 242 7.91 -26.63 44.89
N PHE A 243 8.61 -27.13 43.86
CA PHE A 243 8.85 -28.54 43.44
C PHE A 243 8.00 -29.25 42.34
N ASN A 244 8.65 -29.37 41.17
CA ASN A 244 8.86 -30.50 40.24
C ASN A 244 7.73 -31.45 39.75
N GLN A 245 7.77 -31.60 38.42
CA GLN A 245 7.04 -32.38 37.39
C GLN A 245 7.01 -33.92 37.56
N PRO A 246 6.16 -34.65 36.78
CA PRO A 246 6.64 -35.26 35.52
C PRO A 246 5.57 -35.30 34.38
N PRO A 247 5.94 -35.73 33.14
CA PRO A 247 5.20 -35.42 31.91
C PRO A 247 4.13 -36.46 31.57
N SER A 248 2.98 -36.02 31.05
CA SER A 248 1.96 -36.90 30.48
C SER A 248 1.95 -36.77 28.96
N THR A 249 2.57 -37.75 28.31
CA THR A 249 2.28 -38.17 26.94
C THR A 249 0.79 -38.49 26.80
N ASN A 250 0.06 -37.75 25.98
CA ASN A 250 -1.07 -38.32 25.26
C ASN A 250 -1.29 -37.57 23.94
N GLY A 251 -1.26 -38.33 22.85
CA GLY A 251 -1.43 -37.81 21.50
C GLY A 251 -2.85 -37.33 21.28
N ASN A 252 -3.00 -36.03 21.04
CA ASN A 252 -4.22 -35.48 20.44
C ASN A 252 -3.91 -35.14 18.98
N LYS A 253 -4.48 -35.95 18.08
CA LYS A 253 -4.68 -35.62 16.68
C LYS A 253 -5.33 -34.23 16.59
N MET A 254 -4.77 -33.35 15.76
CA MET A 254 -5.45 -32.13 15.35
C MET A 254 -6.82 -32.52 14.73
N PRO A 255 -7.93 -31.87 15.10
CA PRO A 255 -9.15 -31.96 14.32
C PRO A 255 -8.91 -31.22 13.00
N THR A 256 -9.00 -31.93 11.88
CA THR A 256 -9.21 -31.33 10.56
C THR A 256 -10.44 -30.41 10.63
N PRO A 257 -10.38 -29.16 10.13
CA PRO A 257 -11.56 -28.31 10.05
C PRO A 257 -12.60 -28.99 9.18
N LYS A 258 -13.70 -29.38 9.81
CA LYS A 258 -14.93 -29.79 9.12
C LYS A 258 -15.47 -28.56 8.39
N ASP A 259 -15.87 -28.77 7.15
CA ASP A 259 -16.63 -27.87 6.28
C ASP A 259 -17.59 -26.97 7.08
N GLY A 260 -17.12 -25.76 7.37
CA GLY A 260 -17.86 -24.73 8.09
C GLY A 260 -18.52 -23.83 7.09
N LYS A 261 -19.85 -23.97 6.95
CA LYS A 261 -20.74 -23.07 6.20
C LYS A 261 -20.29 -21.61 6.35
N GLY A 262 -19.93 -21.01 5.22
CA GLY A 262 -19.57 -19.60 5.13
C GLY A 262 -20.65 -18.71 5.73
N GLY A 263 -20.23 -17.82 6.63
CA GLY A 263 -21.07 -16.71 7.08
C GLY A 263 -21.38 -15.77 5.91
N PRO A 264 -22.52 -15.05 5.94
CA PRO A 264 -22.88 -14.12 4.88
C PRO A 264 -21.83 -13.01 4.79
N GLY A 265 -21.10 -12.93 3.67
CA GLY A 265 -20.21 -11.80 3.36
C GLY A 265 -18.73 -12.14 3.10
N SER A 266 -18.32 -13.41 3.12
CA SER A 266 -16.90 -13.77 3.02
C SER A 266 -16.39 -14.17 1.62
N SER A 267 -17.27 -14.45 0.65
CA SER A 267 -16.90 -15.28 -0.51
C SER A 267 -16.30 -14.53 -1.70
N GLY A 268 -16.25 -13.19 -1.69
CA GLY A 268 -15.84 -12.43 -2.88
C GLY A 268 -14.35 -12.06 -2.92
N GLY A 269 -13.67 -12.01 -1.77
CA GLY A 269 -12.31 -11.47 -1.65
C GLY A 269 -11.22 -12.49 -1.32
N SER A 270 -11.60 -13.74 -1.05
CA SER A 270 -10.69 -14.80 -0.64
C SER A 270 -9.87 -15.38 -1.80
N LEU A 271 -10.12 -14.95 -3.04
CA LEU A 271 -9.52 -15.50 -4.27
C LEU A 271 -9.67 -17.02 -4.41
N GLU A 272 -10.65 -17.61 -3.70
CA GLU A 272 -10.98 -19.02 -3.85
C GLU A 272 -11.67 -19.22 -5.18
N TYR A 273 -11.16 -20.14 -6.01
CA TYR A 273 -11.85 -20.51 -7.24
C TYR A 273 -13.16 -21.24 -6.89
N ILE A 274 -14.29 -20.58 -7.16
CA ILE A 274 -15.64 -21.11 -6.95
C ILE A 274 -16.18 -21.65 -8.28
N ASP A 275 -16.16 -20.82 -9.32
CA ASP A 275 -16.61 -21.13 -10.69
C ASP A 275 -16.01 -20.15 -11.72
N ASP A 276 -16.42 -20.28 -13.00
CA ASP A 276 -16.00 -19.41 -14.10
C ASP A 276 -16.89 -18.14 -14.27
N ASN A 277 -17.90 -17.94 -13.42
CA ASN A 277 -18.80 -16.79 -13.53
C ASN A 277 -18.18 -15.57 -12.83
N SER A 278 -17.87 -14.52 -13.58
CA SER A 278 -17.30 -13.28 -13.04
C SER A 278 -18.21 -12.62 -11.98
N GLU A 279 -19.53 -12.81 -12.03
CA GLU A 279 -20.46 -12.27 -11.03
C GLU A 279 -20.25 -12.90 -9.63
N SER A 280 -19.75 -14.14 -9.57
CA SER A 280 -19.41 -14.83 -8.32
C SER A 280 -18.26 -14.15 -7.57
N TYR A 281 -17.48 -13.30 -8.26
CA TYR A 281 -16.35 -12.55 -7.73
C TYR A 281 -16.60 -11.04 -7.72
N SER A 282 -17.86 -10.63 -7.53
CA SER A 282 -18.25 -9.21 -7.55
C SER A 282 -17.41 -8.31 -6.64
N ALA A 283 -16.89 -8.79 -5.51
CA ALA A 283 -16.02 -8.00 -4.62
C ALA A 283 -14.65 -7.66 -5.24
N ILE A 284 -14.20 -8.39 -6.27
CA ILE A 284 -12.98 -8.09 -7.03
C ILE A 284 -13.30 -7.02 -8.08
N PHE A 285 -14.32 -7.26 -8.91
CA PHE A 285 -14.60 -6.42 -10.08
C PHE A 285 -15.30 -5.09 -9.76
N SER A 286 -15.85 -4.94 -8.55
CA SER A 286 -16.49 -3.69 -8.10
C SER A 286 -15.52 -2.65 -7.54
N ASN A 287 -14.24 -2.99 -7.36
CA ASN A 287 -13.26 -2.20 -6.62
C ASN A 287 -11.98 -1.94 -7.45
N VAL A 288 -12.14 -1.33 -8.63
CA VAL A 288 -11.00 -0.76 -9.38
C VAL A 288 -10.42 0.41 -8.56
N VAL A 289 -9.09 0.47 -8.47
CA VAL A 289 -8.34 1.52 -7.76
C VAL A 289 -7.84 2.57 -8.72
#